data_AF-A0A1E5VIF5-F1
#
_entry.id   AF-A0A1E5VIF5-F1
#
_cell.length_a   1.000
_cell.length_b   1.000
_cell.length_c   1.000
_cell.angle_alpha   90.00
_cell.angle_beta   90.00
_cell.angle_gamma   90.00
#
_symmetry.space_group_name_H-M   'P 1'
#
loop_
_entity.id
_entity.type
_entity.pdbx_description
1 polymer ?
#
loop_
_entity_poly.entity_id
_entity_poly.type
_entity_poly.pdbx_seq_one_letter_code
_entity_poly.pdbx_strand_id
1 'polypeptide(L)'
;MSSATLISTALSHGIFKSDWYFFSYKDRKYPTGTRTNRATLTGFWKATGRDKAVRDSKHGGGLIGMRKTLVFYTGRAPNGRKTDWIMHEYRLETDENAAPQARPSRHMSLTSHSKHRCVHVHALHSS
;
A
#
# COMPACT_ATOMS: atom_id res chain seq x y z
N MET A 1 0.80 10.62 15.07
CA MET A 1 0.05 11.31 14.01
C MET A 1 1.01 12.32 13.43
N SER A 2 1.58 12.10 12.24
CA SER A 2 2.54 13.03 11.64
C SER A 2 2.00 13.55 10.31
N SER A 3 2.19 14.85 10.15
CA SER A 3 1.51 15.80 9.26
C SER A 3 1.52 15.39 7.78
N ALA A 4 0.36 15.52 7.12
CA ALA A 4 0.25 15.47 5.65
C ALA A 4 0.00 16.90 5.17
N THR A 5 1.00 17.48 4.49
CA THR A 5 0.87 18.78 3.84
C THR A 5 -0.07 18.65 2.64
N LEU A 6 -1.17 19.40 2.64
CA LEU A 6 -2.12 19.49 1.54
C LEU A 6 -1.58 20.46 0.48
N ILE A 7 -1.42 20.02 -0.76
CA ILE A 7 -1.38 20.92 -1.92
C ILE A 7 -2.78 20.88 -2.53
N SER A 8 -3.53 21.96 -2.33
CA SER A 8 -4.85 22.17 -2.93
C SER A 8 -4.70 23.16 -4.08
N THR A 9 -5.09 22.75 -5.28
CA THR A 9 -5.74 23.65 -6.23
C THR A 9 -6.56 22.83 -7.22
N ALA A 10 -7.86 23.10 -7.22
CA ALA A 10 -8.84 22.48 -8.11
C ALA A 10 -8.88 23.22 -9.44
N LEU A 11 -9.10 22.50 -10.55
CA LEU A 11 -9.78 23.05 -11.72
C LEU A 11 -10.68 21.98 -12.37
N SER A 12 -11.73 22.52 -12.98
CA SER A 12 -13.02 21.99 -13.37
C SER A 12 -13.07 20.84 -14.39
N HIS A 13 -14.18 20.10 -14.31
CA HIS A 13 -14.85 19.28 -15.33
C HIS A 13 -14.22 17.92 -15.71
N GLY A 14 -14.94 16.86 -15.32
CA GLY A 14 -14.78 15.50 -15.82
C GLY A 14 -14.46 14.51 -14.71
N ILE A 15 -15.46 13.76 -14.23
CA ILE A 15 -15.38 12.52 -13.44
C ILE A 15 -14.00 12.31 -12.78
N PHE A 16 -13.67 13.13 -11.78
CA PHE A 16 -12.43 12.92 -11.04
C PHE A 16 -12.65 11.75 -10.11
N LYS A 17 -12.28 10.55 -10.59
CA LYS A 17 -12.00 9.43 -9.70
C LYS A 17 -10.95 9.92 -8.71
N SER A 18 -11.40 10.23 -7.50
CA SER A 18 -10.59 10.89 -6.48
C SER A 18 -9.66 9.84 -5.85
N ASP A 19 -8.60 9.52 -6.59
CA ASP A 19 -7.55 8.57 -6.24
C ASP A 19 -6.43 9.32 -5.52
N TRP A 20 -6.13 8.95 -4.26
CA TRP A 20 -5.14 9.64 -3.43
C TRP A 20 -3.92 8.77 -3.17
N TYR A 21 -2.72 9.34 -3.36
CA TYR A 21 -1.46 8.65 -3.14
C TYR A 21 -0.67 9.27 -1.99
N PHE A 22 -0.11 8.43 -1.13
CA PHE A 22 0.69 8.87 0.02
C PHE A 22 1.95 8.01 0.16
N PHE A 23 3.04 8.61 0.62
CA PHE A 23 4.18 7.88 1.16
C PHE A 23 4.10 7.87 2.69
N SER A 24 4.10 6.68 3.29
CA SER A 24 3.99 6.51 4.74
C SER A 24 5.11 5.63 5.27
N TYR A 25 5.57 5.88 6.49
CA TYR A 25 6.54 5.00 7.14
C TYR A 25 5.95 3.61 7.40
N LYS A 26 6.83 2.61 7.46
CA LYS A 26 6.44 1.26 7.89
C LYS A 26 6.08 1.24 9.38
N ASP A 27 4.83 1.56 9.72
CA ASP A 27 4.34 1.46 11.11
C ASP A 27 4.26 -0.01 11.55
N ARG A 28 5.07 -0.39 12.53
CA ARG A 28 5.10 -1.75 13.08
C ARG A 28 4.13 -1.83 14.27
N LYS A 29 3.23 -2.81 14.25
CA LYS A 29 2.32 -3.12 15.37
C LYS A 29 3.07 -3.50 16.65
N TYR A 30 4.25 -4.10 16.50
CA TYR A 30 5.13 -4.50 17.60
C TYR A 30 6.58 -4.15 17.24
N PRO A 31 7.44 -3.72 18.20
CA PRO A 31 8.82 -3.31 17.92
C PRO A 31 9.64 -4.33 17.11
N THR A 32 9.44 -5.62 17.39
CA THR A 32 10.14 -6.75 16.78
C THR A 32 9.36 -7.41 15.63
N GLY A 33 8.11 -7.00 15.36
CA GLY A 33 7.21 -7.68 14.44
C GLY A 33 7.22 -7.12 13.02
N THR A 34 6.88 -7.97 12.04
CA THR A 34 6.64 -7.54 10.64
C THR A 34 5.21 -7.07 10.40
N ARG A 35 4.30 -7.32 11.36
CA ARG A 35 2.90 -6.95 11.27
C ARG A 35 2.73 -5.44 11.38
N THR A 36 2.07 -4.84 10.39
CA THR A 36 1.77 -3.40 10.39
C THR A 36 0.57 -3.07 11.26
N ASN A 37 0.63 -1.93 11.98
CA ASN A 37 -0.55 -1.41 12.65
C ASN A 37 -1.53 -0.84 11.63
N ARG A 38 -2.77 -1.30 11.72
CA ARG A 38 -3.85 -0.98 10.77
C ARG A 38 -5.11 -0.50 11.47
N ALA A 39 -5.04 -0.31 12.79
CA ALA A 39 -6.11 0.32 13.54
C ALA A 39 -6.02 1.84 13.36
N THR A 40 -7.17 2.48 13.26
CA THR A 40 -7.36 3.93 13.28
C THR A 40 -8.27 4.27 14.44
N LEU A 41 -8.52 5.55 14.69
CA LEU A 41 -9.42 5.98 15.76
C LEU A 41 -10.84 5.43 15.59
N THR A 42 -11.34 5.39 14.35
CA THR A 42 -12.75 5.10 14.05
C THR A 42 -12.98 3.75 13.36
N GLY A 43 -11.91 3.00 13.09
CA GLY A 43 -11.99 1.79 12.28
C GLY A 43 -10.66 1.07 12.13
N PHE A 44 -10.61 0.09 11.23
CA PHE A 44 -9.39 -0.66 10.94
C PHE A 44 -9.33 -1.12 9.48
N TRP A 45 -8.10 -1.27 8.97
CA TRP A 45 -7.84 -1.81 7.64
C TRP A 45 -7.60 -3.32 7.69
N LYS A 46 -8.38 -4.06 6.91
CA LYS A 46 -8.28 -5.52 6.78
C LYS A 46 -7.74 -5.87 5.39
N ALA A 47 -6.69 -6.70 5.34
CA ALA A 47 -6.20 -7.22 4.06
C ALA A 47 -7.28 -8.09 3.41
N THR A 48 -7.43 -7.97 2.08
CA THR A 48 -8.36 -8.76 1.28
C THR A 48 -7.66 -9.36 0.06
N GLY A 49 -8.04 -10.59 -0.27
CA GLY A 49 -7.47 -11.33 -1.40
C GLY A 49 -5.99 -11.68 -1.22
N ARG A 50 -5.42 -12.23 -2.30
CA ARG A 50 -3.98 -12.51 -2.41
C ARG A 50 -3.24 -11.26 -2.90
N ASP A 51 -2.02 -11.07 -2.41
CA ASP A 51 -1.14 -10.02 -2.91
C ASP A 51 -0.89 -10.22 -4.41
N LYS A 52 -0.87 -9.13 -5.18
CA LYS A 52 -0.65 -9.15 -6.63
C LYS A 52 0.74 -8.64 -6.97
N ALA A 53 1.43 -9.32 -7.88
CA ALA A 53 2.70 -8.84 -8.43
C ALA A 53 2.48 -7.55 -9.22
N VAL A 54 3.40 -6.61 -9.05
CA VAL A 54 3.52 -5.40 -9.86
C VAL A 54 4.71 -5.61 -10.78
N ARG A 55 4.44 -5.72 -12.08
CA ARG A 55 5.46 -5.99 -13.10
C ARG A 55 5.66 -4.77 -13.97
N ASP A 56 6.87 -4.62 -14.46
CA ASP A 56 7.22 -3.61 -15.45
C ASP A 56 6.57 -3.97 -16.80
N SER A 57 5.65 -3.14 -17.28
CA SER A 57 5.01 -3.36 -18.58
C SER A 57 5.87 -2.91 -19.76
N LYS A 58 6.88 -2.07 -19.54
CA LYS A 58 7.70 -1.47 -20.60
C LYS A 58 9.03 -2.17 -20.79
N HIS A 59 9.62 -2.70 -19.72
CA HIS A 59 10.96 -3.28 -19.72
C HIS A 59 10.96 -4.81 -19.47
N GLY A 60 10.21 -5.55 -20.29
CA GLY A 60 10.32 -7.02 -20.34
C GLY A 60 9.64 -7.79 -19.19
N GLY A 61 8.72 -7.18 -18.44
CA GLY A 61 7.87 -7.92 -17.50
C GLY A 61 8.51 -8.24 -16.14
N GLY A 62 9.65 -7.59 -15.82
CA GLY A 62 10.37 -7.77 -14.56
C GLY A 62 9.50 -7.47 -13.34
N LEU A 63 9.70 -8.22 -12.25
CA LEU A 63 8.98 -7.98 -10.99
C LEU A 63 9.54 -6.71 -10.32
N ILE A 64 8.68 -5.72 -10.12
CA ILE A 64 9.04 -4.47 -9.40
C ILE A 64 8.73 -4.63 -7.91
N GLY A 65 7.66 -5.35 -7.59
CA GLY A 65 7.25 -5.56 -6.21
C GLY A 65 5.84 -6.14 -6.09
N MET A 66 5.21 -5.92 -4.95
CA MET A 66 3.92 -6.52 -4.62
C MET A 66 2.92 -5.46 -4.14
N ARG A 67 1.66 -5.63 -4.55
CA ARG A 67 0.51 -4.83 -4.13
C ARG A 67 -0.40 -5.63 -3.22
N LYS A 68 -0.55 -5.17 -1.98
CA LYS A 68 -1.53 -5.68 -1.03
C LYS A 68 -2.79 -4.81 -1.10
N THR A 69 -3.96 -5.44 -1.09
CA THR A 69 -5.24 -4.71 -1.08
C THR A 69 -5.86 -4.79 0.31
N LEU A 70 -6.38 -3.67 0.80
CA LEU A 70 -7.03 -3.55 2.09
C LEU A 70 -8.40 -2.90 1.92
N VAL A 71 -9.34 -3.31 2.77
CA VAL A 71 -10.67 -2.73 2.88
C VAL A 71 -10.78 -2.10 4.26
N PHE A 72 -11.33 -0.88 4.33
CA PHE A 72 -11.61 -0.25 5.61
C PHE A 72 -12.91 -0.75 6.22
N TYR A 73 -12.87 -0.98 7.52
CA TYR A 73 -14.02 -1.31 8.34
C TYR A 73 -14.19 -0.22 9.40
N THR A 74 -15.39 0.33 9.55
CA THR A 74 -15.72 1.25 10.65
C THR A 74 -16.07 0.47 11.92
N GLY A 75 -15.75 1.03 13.08
CA GLY A 75 -15.95 0.37 14.38
C GLY A 75 -14.77 -0.52 14.81
N ARG A 76 -14.98 -1.33 15.86
CA ARG A 76 -13.92 -2.17 16.45
C ARG A 76 -13.95 -3.58 15.89
N ALA A 77 -12.76 -4.15 15.65
CA ALA A 77 -12.64 -5.56 15.30
C ALA A 77 -13.11 -6.46 16.47
N PRO A 78 -13.69 -7.64 16.19
CA PRO A 78 -13.98 -8.19 14.86
C PRO A 78 -15.28 -7.68 14.22
N ASN A 79 -16.13 -6.98 14.97
CA ASN A 79 -17.51 -6.62 14.59
C ASN A 79 -17.63 -5.33 13.75
N GLY A 80 -16.57 -4.92 13.07
CA GLY A 80 -16.59 -3.71 12.26
C GLY A 80 -17.49 -3.85 11.03
N ARG A 81 -18.04 -2.73 10.54
CA ARG A 81 -18.86 -2.69 9.32
C ARG A 81 -17.98 -2.39 8.12
N LYS A 82 -18.07 -3.23 7.07
CA LYS A 82 -17.33 -3.05 5.82
C LYS A 82 -17.74 -1.72 5.17
N THR A 83 -16.77 -1.01 4.60
CA THR A 83 -17.00 0.18 3.77
C THR A 83 -16.48 -0.04 2.36
N ASP A 84 -16.75 0.92 1.48
CA ASP A 84 -16.26 0.93 0.09
C ASP A 84 -14.85 1.52 -0.05
N TRP A 85 -14.22 1.92 1.06
CA TRP A 85 -12.85 2.44 1.05
C TRP A 85 -11.83 1.32 0.87
N ILE A 86 -11.05 1.45 -0.20
CA ILE A 86 -9.98 0.54 -0.58
C ILE A 86 -8.64 1.25 -0.46
N MET A 87 -7.64 0.52 0.04
CA MET A 87 -6.25 0.94 0.03
C MET A 87 -5.41 -0.12 -0.68
N HIS A 88 -4.53 0.32 -1.56
CA HIS A 88 -3.46 -0.47 -2.13
C HIS A 88 -2.14 -0.08 -1.48
N GLU A 89 -1.54 -1.00 -0.73
CA GLU A 89 -0.22 -0.84 -0.12
C GLU A 89 0.82 -1.50 -1.05
N TYR A 90 1.79 -0.72 -1.53
CA TYR A 90 2.84 -1.17 -2.42
C TYR A 90 4.15 -1.37 -1.65
N ARG A 91 4.79 -2.52 -1.88
CA ARG A 91 6.15 -2.80 -1.44
C ARG A 91 7.03 -3.12 -2.65
N LEU A 92 8.25 -2.58 -2.65
CA LEU A 92 9.27 -2.97 -3.61
C LEU A 92 9.80 -4.36 -3.25
N GLU A 93 10.22 -5.12 -4.27
CA GLU A 93 11.14 -6.22 -4.00
C GLU A 93 12.51 -5.63 -3.67
N THR A 94 13.01 -5.99 -2.50
CA THR A 94 14.38 -5.74 -2.04
C THR A 94 14.96 -7.05 -1.54
N ASP A 95 16.27 -7.18 -1.51
CA ASP A 95 16.96 -8.41 -1.07
C ASP A 95 16.47 -8.91 0.31
N GLU A 96 16.00 -8.01 1.18
CA GLU A 96 15.46 -8.35 2.51
C GLU A 96 14.04 -8.97 2.51
N ASN A 97 13.27 -8.80 1.45
CA ASN A 97 11.88 -9.30 1.35
C ASN A 97 11.70 -10.42 0.32
N ALA A 98 12.78 -10.85 -0.34
CA ALA A 98 12.77 -11.92 -1.33
C ALA A 98 12.44 -13.28 -0.67
N ALA A 99 11.61 -14.08 -1.34
CA ALA A 99 11.44 -15.49 -0.96
C ALA A 99 12.77 -16.25 -1.24
N PRO A 100 13.13 -17.28 -0.46
CA PRO A 100 14.40 -18.02 -0.62
C PRO A 100 14.38 -18.98 -1.82
N GLN A 101 14.03 -18.51 -3.02
CA GLN A 101 14.02 -19.29 -4.25
C GLN A 101 14.89 -18.59 -5.32
N ALA A 102 16.16 -18.99 -5.28
CA ALA A 102 17.13 -19.17 -6.37
C ALA A 102 17.22 -18.16 -7.55
N ARG A 103 18.44 -17.62 -7.68
CA ARG A 103 19.22 -17.24 -8.89
C ARG A 103 19.21 -15.78 -9.33
N PRO A 104 20.13 -15.39 -10.24
CA PRO A 104 21.59 -15.35 -10.10
C PRO A 104 22.10 -13.90 -10.21
N SER A 105 23.31 -13.66 -9.69
CA SER A 105 24.02 -12.37 -9.70
C SER A 105 24.04 -11.68 -11.06
N ARG A 106 23.38 -10.51 -11.18
CA ARG A 106 23.87 -9.35 -11.95
C ARG A 106 23.40 -8.04 -11.31
N HIS A 107 24.41 -7.28 -10.91
CA HIS A 107 24.46 -5.92 -10.37
C HIS A 107 23.43 -4.91 -10.96
N MET A 108 22.65 -4.28 -10.08
CA MET A 108 22.70 -2.83 -9.80
C MET A 108 22.03 -2.61 -8.44
N SER A 109 22.85 -2.53 -7.40
CA SER A 109 22.43 -2.19 -6.04
C SER A 109 22.03 -0.70 -5.98
N LEU A 110 20.78 -0.41 -6.36
CA LEU A 110 20.07 0.72 -5.77
C LEU A 110 19.72 0.32 -4.35
N THR A 111 20.62 0.59 -3.40
CA THR A 111 20.36 0.46 -1.96
C THR A 111 19.31 1.47 -1.52
N SER A 112 18.05 1.24 -1.90
CA SER A 112 16.93 2.03 -1.41
C SER A 112 16.51 1.47 -0.06
N HIS A 113 17.16 1.94 1.00
CA HIS A 113 16.69 1.85 2.38
C HIS A 113 15.43 2.71 2.58
N SER A 114 14.46 2.64 1.67
CA SER A 114 13.24 3.40 1.80
C SER A 114 12.41 2.78 2.91
N LYS A 115 12.45 3.40 4.09
CA LYS A 115 11.55 3.12 5.23
C LYS A 115 10.09 3.46 4.92
N HIS A 116 9.82 4.00 3.73
CA HIS A 116 8.53 4.46 3.26
C HIS A 116 7.86 3.44 2.32
N ARG A 117 6.54 3.34 2.43
CA ARG A 117 5.66 2.59 1.53
C ARG A 117 4.74 3.57 0.82
N CYS A 118 4.48 3.30 -0.46
CA CYS A 118 3.44 4.00 -1.20
C CYS A 118 2.09 3.35 -0.89
N VAL A 119 1.08 4.17 -0.58
CA VAL A 119 -0.31 3.75 -0.45
C VAL A 119 -1.19 4.55 -1.40
N HIS A 120 -2.12 3.86 -2.05
CA HIS A 120 -3.15 4.48 -2.89
C HIS A 120 -4.51 4.18 -2.29
N VAL A 121 -5.28 5.21 -1.91
CA VAL A 121 -6.61 5.10 -1.32
C VAL A 121 -7.67 5.63 -2.30
N HIS A 122 -8.76 4.88 -2.47
CA HIS A 122 -9.92 5.27 -3.25
C HIS A 122 -11.19 4.59 -2.73
N ALA A 123 -12.37 5.15 -3.04
CA ALA A 123 -13.65 4.50 -2.81
C ALA A 123 -14.07 3.67 -4.03
N LEU A 124 -14.66 2.49 -3.80
CA LEU A 124 -15.42 1.80 -4.83
C LEU A 124 -16.67 2.62 -5.09
N HIS A 125 -16.86 3.05 -6.33
CA HIS A 125 -18.12 3.67 -6.73
C HIS A 125 -19.14 2.53 -6.80
N SER A 126 -20.21 2.62 -6.00
CA SER A 126 -21.35 1.74 -6.12
C SER A 126 -21.92 1.91 -7.54
N SER A 127 -21.83 0.87 -8.36
CA SER A 127 -22.44 0.78 -9.69
C SER A 127 -23.95 0.83 -9.60
#